data_AF-G5AYU4-F1
#
_entry.id   AF-G5AYU4-F1
#
_cell.length_a   1.000
_cell.length_b   1.000
_cell.length_c   1.000
_cell.angle_alpha   90.00
_cell.angle_beta   90.00
_cell.angle_gamma   90.00
#
_symmetry.space_group_name_H-M   'P 1'
#
loop_
_entity.id
_entity.type
_entity.pdbx_description
1 polymer ?
#
loop_
_entity_poly.entity_id
_entity_poly.type
_entity_poly.pdbx_seq_one_letter_code
_entity_poly.pdbx_strand_id
1 'polypeptide(L)'
;FSPVPREPMKRLKKETFYFHFENLPYAYGRNKTFLCYEVKRERDNKVLHKGVVQNQVTSSLLSRTELSFISCFHATELCLDETYKVTWYISWSPCVECAEEIVKFLANHRNVFLTVFIARLYYYREHTFKEGLQALDNGGVQMHMMCLQDFKDCWSLFVCSETFRPWKGLRKYYLFQNKTLKQILR
;
A
#
# COMPACT_ATOMS: atom_id res chain seq x y z
N PHE A 1 -8.01 12.38 23.29
CA PHE A 1 -9.02 11.70 22.45
C PHE A 1 -8.31 10.74 21.52
N SER A 2 -8.23 9.46 21.88
CA SER A 2 -7.75 8.44 20.93
C SER A 2 -8.83 8.29 19.85
N PRO A 3 -8.52 8.49 18.56
CA PRO A 3 -9.50 8.25 17.52
C PRO A 3 -9.79 6.75 17.50
N VAL A 4 -11.07 6.40 17.71
CA VAL A 4 -11.55 5.02 17.56
C VAL A 4 -11.17 4.55 16.15
N PRO A 5 -10.41 3.44 16.00
CA PRO A 5 -10.09 2.89 14.69
C PRO A 5 -11.40 2.59 13.97
N ARG A 6 -11.68 3.30 12.87
CA ARG A 6 -12.84 2.98 12.04
C ARG A 6 -12.57 1.68 11.31
N GLU A 7 -13.57 0.80 11.28
CA GLU A 7 -13.46 -0.46 10.56
C GLU A 7 -13.05 -0.22 9.09
N PRO A 8 -12.11 -1.02 8.56
CA PRO A 8 -11.71 -0.97 7.17
C PRO A 8 -12.89 -1.19 6.23
N MET A 9 -12.92 -0.51 5.08
CA MET A 9 -13.88 -0.81 4.04
C MET A 9 -13.64 -2.24 3.53
N LYS A 10 -14.70 -3.04 3.35
CA LYS A 10 -14.54 -4.41 2.84
C LYS A 10 -14.08 -4.43 1.38
N ARG A 11 -14.61 -3.53 0.55
CA ARG A 11 -14.35 -3.44 -0.90
C ARG A 11 -14.54 -2.03 -1.46
N LEU A 12 -13.91 -1.76 -2.60
CA LEU A 12 -14.00 -0.56 -3.42
C LEU A 12 -15.08 -0.67 -4.50
N LYS A 13 -15.65 0.48 -4.86
CA LYS A 13 -16.41 0.61 -6.11
C LYS A 13 -15.45 0.55 -7.30
N LYS A 14 -15.96 0.03 -8.42
CA LYS A 14 -15.22 -0.08 -9.69
C LYS A 14 -14.63 1.26 -10.13
N GLU A 15 -15.43 2.32 -10.07
CA GLU A 15 -15.06 3.66 -10.53
C GLU A 15 -13.94 4.24 -9.65
N THR A 16 -14.01 4.00 -8.34
CA THR A 16 -12.97 4.39 -7.39
C THR A 16 -11.65 3.68 -7.70
N PHE A 17 -11.69 2.38 -7.99
CA PHE A 17 -10.49 1.63 -8.36
C PHE A 17 -9.88 2.15 -9.65
N TYR A 18 -10.66 2.27 -10.72
CA TYR A 18 -10.14 2.79 -12.00
C TYR A 18 -9.56 4.19 -11.84
N PHE A 19 -10.25 5.09 -11.13
CA PHE A 19 -9.73 6.43 -10.94
C PHE A 19 -8.45 6.41 -10.11
N HIS A 20 -8.43 5.77 -8.93
CA HIS A 20 -7.30 5.90 -8.01
C HIS A 20 -6.14 4.93 -8.25
N PHE A 21 -6.31 3.80 -8.94
CA PHE A 21 -5.23 2.83 -9.18
C PHE A 21 -4.63 2.92 -10.59
N GLU A 22 -5.23 3.69 -11.51
CA GLU A 22 -4.65 3.86 -12.85
C GLU A 22 -3.22 4.41 -12.78
N ASN A 23 -2.25 3.69 -13.35
CA ASN A 23 -0.82 3.96 -13.18
C ASN A 23 -0.28 5.07 -14.11
N LEU A 24 -1.05 6.13 -14.30
CA LEU A 24 -0.66 7.26 -15.16
C LEU A 24 0.61 7.95 -14.63
N PRO A 25 1.48 8.45 -15.54
CA PRO A 25 2.70 9.17 -15.17
C PRO A 25 2.40 10.55 -14.55
N TYR A 26 1.28 11.15 -14.96
CA TYR A 26 0.76 12.40 -14.42
C TYR A 26 -0.68 12.16 -13.99
N ALA A 27 -0.92 12.28 -12.69
CA ALA A 27 -2.15 11.83 -12.06
C ALA A 27 -2.88 12.99 -11.36
N TYR A 28 -3.07 14.09 -12.10
CA TYR A 28 -3.77 15.28 -11.64
C TYR A 28 -5.16 14.94 -11.07
N GLY A 29 -5.54 15.62 -9.99
CA GLY A 29 -6.83 15.43 -9.31
C GLY A 29 -6.92 14.19 -8.40
N ARG A 30 -5.91 13.30 -8.38
CA ARG A 30 -5.88 12.12 -7.49
C ARG A 30 -5.27 12.48 -6.13
N ASN A 31 -5.99 13.29 -5.35
CA ASN A 31 -5.59 13.77 -4.02
C ASN A 31 -5.82 12.74 -2.89
N LYS A 32 -6.30 11.54 -3.21
CA LYS A 32 -6.50 10.45 -2.25
C LYS A 32 -5.55 9.29 -2.50
N THR A 33 -5.09 8.72 -1.40
CA THR A 33 -4.37 7.46 -1.35
C THR A 33 -5.30 6.38 -0.84
N PHE A 34 -5.35 5.27 -1.56
CA PHE A 34 -6.05 4.05 -1.18
C PHE A 34 -5.03 2.95 -0.96
N LEU A 35 -5.19 2.20 0.13
CA LEU A 35 -4.37 1.06 0.48
C LEU A 35 -5.32 -0.12 0.74
N CYS A 36 -5.27 -1.11 -0.14
CA CYS A 36 -5.93 -2.39 0.07
C CYS A 36 -4.92 -3.35 0.68
N TYR A 37 -5.28 -4.11 1.70
CA TYR A 37 -4.36 -4.99 2.37
C TYR A 37 -4.94 -6.37 2.65
N GLU A 38 -4.05 -7.34 2.74
CA GLU A 38 -4.32 -8.70 3.20
C GLU A 38 -3.27 -9.09 4.23
N VAL A 39 -3.72 -9.66 5.35
CA VAL A 39 -2.89 -10.18 6.43
C VAL A 39 -3.08 -11.70 6.47
N LYS A 40 -1.99 -12.43 6.28
CA LYS A 40 -1.94 -13.87 6.40
C LYS A 40 -1.05 -14.28 7.56
N ARG A 41 -1.43 -15.34 8.24
CA ARG A 41 -0.52 -16.07 9.12
C ARG A 41 0.46 -16.88 8.29
N GLU A 42 1.75 -16.81 8.60
CA GLU A 42 2.78 -17.44 7.79
C GLU A 42 2.69 -18.97 7.79
N ARG A 43 2.50 -19.58 8.96
CA ARG A 43 2.63 -21.04 9.15
C ARG A 43 1.67 -21.87 8.29
N ASP A 44 0.48 -21.35 8.03
CA ASP A 44 -0.62 -22.05 7.34
C ASP A 44 -1.19 -21.24 6.17
N ASN A 45 -0.62 -20.06 5.87
CA ASN A 45 -1.10 -19.09 4.89
C ASN A 45 -2.59 -18.71 5.08
N LYS A 46 -3.15 -18.87 6.28
CA LYS A 46 -4.53 -18.52 6.57
C LYS A 46 -4.71 -17.01 6.50
N VAL A 47 -5.67 -16.56 5.72
CA VAL A 47 -6.10 -15.15 5.70
C VAL A 47 -6.80 -14.85 7.03
N LEU A 48 -6.20 -13.95 7.81
CA LEU A 48 -6.76 -13.49 9.08
C LEU A 48 -7.67 -12.29 8.84
N HIS A 49 -7.15 -11.32 8.09
CA HIS A 49 -7.84 -10.06 7.87
C HIS A 49 -7.52 -9.49 6.49
N LYS A 50 -8.48 -8.77 5.91
CA LYS A 50 -8.30 -8.00 4.68
C LYS A 50 -9.25 -6.81 4.65
N GLY A 51 -8.83 -5.72 4.03
CA GLY A 51 -9.65 -4.53 3.99
C GLY A 51 -9.03 -3.43 3.13
N VAL A 52 -9.72 -2.29 3.12
CA VAL A 52 -9.31 -1.09 2.40
C VAL A 52 -9.37 0.10 3.33
N VAL A 53 -8.28 0.85 3.37
CA VAL A 53 -8.17 2.15 4.04
C VAL A 53 -7.92 3.22 2.99
N GLN A 54 -8.42 4.43 3.26
CA GLN A 54 -8.19 5.61 2.43
C GLN A 54 -7.73 6.76 3.33
N ASN A 55 -6.93 7.67 2.77
CA ASN A 55 -6.49 8.84 3.52
C ASN A 55 -7.70 9.72 3.84
N GLN A 56 -7.74 10.24 5.07
CA GLN A 56 -8.78 11.17 5.51
C GLN A 56 -8.16 12.51 5.87
N VAL A 57 -8.79 13.58 5.41
CA VAL A 57 -8.55 14.91 5.97
C VAL A 57 -9.37 14.97 7.26
N THR A 58 -8.71 14.79 8.40
CA THR A 58 -9.29 15.17 9.69
C THR A 58 -8.86 16.59 10.01
N SER A 59 -9.66 17.33 10.77
CA SER A 59 -9.58 18.78 10.99
C SER A 59 -8.25 19.34 11.52
N SER A 60 -7.24 18.50 11.76
CA SER A 60 -5.90 18.91 12.18
C SER A 60 -4.75 18.00 11.72
N LEU A 61 -5.01 16.86 11.06
CA LEU A 61 -3.96 15.95 10.57
C LEU A 61 -4.43 15.20 9.30
N LEU A 62 -3.54 15.10 8.31
CA LEU A 62 -3.66 14.13 7.22
C LEU A 62 -3.49 12.74 7.83
N SER A 63 -4.60 12.02 8.01
CA SER A 63 -4.54 10.60 8.38
C SER A 63 -4.04 9.83 7.17
N ARG A 64 -2.76 9.46 7.20
CA ARG A 64 -2.08 8.71 6.15
C ARG A 64 -2.53 7.24 6.22
N THR A 65 -2.83 6.66 5.06
CA THR A 65 -3.40 5.31 4.93
C THR A 65 -2.60 4.24 5.66
N GLU A 66 -1.28 4.35 5.56
CA GLU A 66 -0.28 3.45 6.10
C GLU A 66 -0.34 3.43 7.63
N LEU A 67 -0.44 4.63 8.25
CA LEU A 67 -0.56 4.76 9.70
C LEU A 67 -1.89 4.21 10.21
N SER A 68 -2.98 4.43 9.45
CA SER A 68 -4.29 3.86 9.79
C SER A 68 -4.25 2.33 9.81
N PHE A 69 -3.58 1.72 8.82
CA PHE A 69 -3.36 0.27 8.82
C PHE A 69 -2.52 -0.16 10.04
N ILE A 70 -1.37 0.48 10.29
CA ILE A 70 -0.47 0.10 11.39
C ILE A 70 -1.20 0.17 12.73
N SER A 71 -1.92 1.26 13.00
CA SER A 71 -2.68 1.39 14.26
C SER A 71 -3.76 0.33 14.39
N CYS A 72 -4.49 0.01 13.32
CA CYS A 72 -5.50 -1.04 13.33
C CYS A 72 -4.87 -2.41 13.57
N PHE A 73 -3.83 -2.76 12.82
CA PHE A 73 -3.16 -4.05 12.87
C PHE A 73 -2.52 -4.30 14.26
N HIS A 74 -1.88 -3.28 14.83
CA HIS A 74 -1.32 -3.33 16.17
C HIS A 74 -2.37 -3.54 17.27
N ALA A 75 -3.55 -2.93 17.13
CA ALA A 75 -4.58 -3.02 18.16
C ALA A 75 -5.36 -4.35 18.14
N THR A 76 -5.40 -5.04 16.99
CA THR A 76 -6.40 -6.11 16.77
C THR A 76 -5.81 -7.49 16.45
N GLU A 77 -4.66 -7.57 15.79
CA GLU A 77 -4.20 -8.83 15.20
C GLU A 77 -2.78 -9.25 15.60
N LEU A 78 -2.01 -8.35 16.21
CA LEU A 78 -0.60 -8.58 16.52
C LEU A 78 -0.44 -9.48 17.77
N CYS A 79 0.02 -10.70 17.55
CA CYS A 79 0.45 -11.66 18.57
C CYS A 79 1.94 -11.94 18.41
N LEU A 80 2.69 -11.96 19.52
CA LEU A 80 4.14 -12.16 19.50
C LEU A 80 4.55 -13.59 19.10
N ASP A 81 3.66 -14.57 19.29
CA ASP A 81 3.93 -15.99 19.01
C ASP A 81 3.59 -16.38 17.56
N GLU A 82 3.14 -15.43 16.74
CA GLU A 82 2.78 -15.66 15.35
C GLU A 82 3.60 -14.82 14.40
N THR A 83 3.79 -15.33 13.19
CA THR A 83 4.47 -14.63 12.10
C THR A 83 3.45 -14.28 11.02
N TYR A 84 3.54 -13.06 10.51
CA TYR A 84 2.55 -12.47 9.61
C TYR A 84 3.17 -12.11 8.27
N LYS A 85 2.46 -12.45 7.20
CA LYS A 85 2.71 -11.97 5.84
C LYS A 85 1.65 -10.92 5.51
N VAL A 86 2.08 -9.67 5.42
CA VAL A 86 1.23 -8.53 5.11
C VAL A 86 1.49 -8.12 3.68
N THR A 87 0.42 -8.02 2.88
CA THR A 87 0.49 -7.54 1.50
C THR A 87 -0.34 -6.27 1.36
N TRP A 88 0.27 -5.21 0.83
CA TRP A 88 -0.41 -3.96 0.49
C TRP A 88 -0.47 -3.77 -1.02
N TYR A 89 -1.62 -3.33 -1.52
CA TYR A 89 -1.78 -2.72 -2.83
C TYR A 89 -2.14 -1.25 -2.63
N ILE A 90 -1.19 -0.37 -2.92
CA ILE A 90 -1.31 1.07 -2.62
C ILE A 90 -1.33 1.90 -3.90
N SER A 91 -2.24 2.88 -3.96
CA SER A 91 -2.40 3.73 -5.14
C SER A 91 -1.21 4.67 -5.38
N TRP A 92 -0.51 5.07 -4.31
CA TRP A 92 0.65 5.95 -4.32
C TRP A 92 1.71 5.35 -3.39
N SER A 93 2.99 5.47 -3.73
CA SER A 93 4.05 5.07 -2.79
C SER A 93 3.99 5.90 -1.51
N PRO A 94 4.43 5.36 -0.36
CA PRO A 94 4.45 6.10 0.89
C PRO A 94 5.24 7.41 0.82
N CYS A 95 4.82 8.43 1.57
CA CYS A 95 5.61 9.64 1.80
C CYS A 95 6.74 9.38 2.81
N VAL A 96 7.67 10.34 2.93
CA VAL A 96 8.87 10.23 3.77
C VAL A 96 8.52 9.89 5.21
N GLU A 97 7.59 10.63 5.80
CA GLU A 97 7.18 10.43 7.18
C GLU A 97 6.37 9.15 7.37
N CYS A 98 5.81 8.56 6.31
CA CYS A 98 5.16 7.25 6.39
C CYS A 98 6.20 6.14 6.32
N ALA A 99 7.20 6.29 5.46
CA ALA A 99 8.31 5.37 5.36
C ALA A 99 9.01 5.20 6.72
N GLU A 100 9.32 6.31 7.40
CA GLU A 100 9.93 6.28 8.74
C GLU A 100 9.10 5.50 9.75
N GLU A 101 7.79 5.75 9.82
CA GLU A 101 6.92 5.07 10.77
C GLU A 101 6.74 3.58 10.46
N ILE A 102 6.70 3.20 9.17
CA ILE A 102 6.69 1.80 8.75
C ILE A 102 7.99 1.10 9.18
N VAL A 103 9.15 1.73 8.96
CA VAL A 103 10.45 1.17 9.35
C VAL A 103 10.52 0.99 10.87
N LYS A 104 10.12 2.00 11.65
CA LYS A 104 10.05 1.91 13.12
C LYS A 104 9.12 0.78 13.57
N PHE A 105 7.96 0.65 12.94
CA PHE A 105 7.01 -0.41 13.23
C PHE A 105 7.62 -1.80 12.99
N LEU A 106 8.25 -2.04 11.84
CA LEU A 106 8.86 -3.33 11.50
C LEU A 106 10.08 -3.67 12.36
N ALA A 107 10.87 -2.66 12.76
CA ALA A 107 11.98 -2.85 13.68
C ALA A 107 11.53 -3.40 15.05
N ASN A 108 10.36 -2.96 15.52
CA ASN A 108 9.73 -3.43 16.75
C ASN A 108 8.95 -4.75 16.60
N HIS A 109 8.60 -5.14 15.37
CA HIS A 109 7.78 -6.32 15.08
C HIS A 109 8.44 -7.19 14.02
N ARG A 110 9.55 -7.85 14.39
CA ARG A 110 10.35 -8.70 13.48
C ARG A 110 9.60 -9.94 12.96
N ASN A 111 8.43 -10.23 13.52
CA ASN A 111 7.51 -11.28 13.10
C ASN A 111 6.55 -10.82 11.99
N VAL A 112 6.72 -9.61 11.44
CA VAL A 112 5.88 -9.07 10.36
C VAL A 112 6.71 -8.88 9.09
N PHE A 113 6.32 -9.56 8.01
CA PHE A 113 6.90 -9.41 6.69
C PHE A 113 5.94 -8.61 5.80
N LEU A 114 6.40 -7.45 5.33
CA LEU A 114 5.59 -6.52 4.54
C LEU A 114 6.02 -6.53 3.07
N THR A 115 5.07 -6.83 2.19
CA THR A 115 5.19 -6.66 0.74
C THR A 115 4.26 -5.54 0.27
N VAL A 116 4.79 -4.56 -0.46
CA VAL A 116 4.04 -3.40 -0.96
C VAL A 116 4.06 -3.36 -2.49
N PHE A 117 2.88 -3.50 -3.07
CA PHE A 117 2.62 -3.32 -4.49
C PHE A 117 2.10 -1.89 -4.74
N ILE A 118 2.88 -1.11 -5.49
CA ILE A 118 2.68 0.32 -5.69
C ILE A 118 2.10 0.55 -7.09
N ALA A 119 0.95 1.22 -7.20
CA ALA A 119 0.40 1.59 -8.51
C ALA A 119 1.16 2.77 -9.13
N ARG A 120 1.51 3.77 -8.31
CA ARG A 120 2.24 4.96 -8.75
C ARG A 120 3.29 5.43 -7.75
N LEU A 121 4.46 5.84 -8.22
CA LEU A 121 5.47 6.48 -7.38
C LEU A 121 5.10 7.94 -7.10
N TYR A 122 5.10 8.32 -5.83
CA TYR A 122 4.81 9.67 -5.35
C TYR A 122 6.10 10.50 -5.26
N TYR A 123 6.12 11.68 -5.88
CA TYR A 123 7.25 12.63 -5.91
C TYR A 123 8.65 12.02 -6.09
N TYR A 124 8.77 10.93 -6.85
CA TYR A 124 10.00 10.14 -7.00
C TYR A 124 11.22 10.87 -7.60
N ARG A 125 11.04 12.10 -8.09
CA ARG A 125 12.14 12.94 -8.58
C ARG A 125 12.86 13.66 -7.44
N GLU A 126 12.16 13.89 -6.33
CA GLU A 126 12.69 14.55 -5.14
C GLU A 126 13.57 13.59 -4.34
N HIS A 127 14.69 14.10 -3.82
CA HIS A 127 15.70 13.28 -3.15
C HIS A 127 15.16 12.62 -1.88
N THR A 128 14.45 13.38 -1.05
CA THR A 128 13.87 12.93 0.22
C THR A 128 12.90 11.76 0.05
N PHE A 129 12.07 11.78 -1.00
CA PHE A 129 11.17 10.68 -1.32
C PHE A 129 11.91 9.42 -1.77
N LYS A 130 13.03 9.56 -2.48
CA LYS A 130 13.88 8.42 -2.84
C LYS A 130 14.51 7.80 -1.59
N GLU A 131 15.04 8.62 -0.69
CA GLU A 131 15.60 8.17 0.59
C GLU A 131 14.56 7.44 1.44
N GLY A 132 13.32 7.93 1.47
CA GLY A 132 12.21 7.23 2.15
C GLY A 132 11.96 5.83 1.58
N LEU A 133 11.98 5.67 0.25
CA LEU A 133 11.87 4.34 -0.38
C LEU A 133 13.09 3.45 -0.08
N GLN A 134 14.30 4.00 -0.14
CA GLN A 134 15.50 3.26 0.23
C GLN A 134 15.48 2.81 1.70
N ALA A 135 14.98 3.66 2.61
CA ALA A 135 14.83 3.32 4.02
C ALA A 135 13.82 2.17 4.23
N LEU A 136 12.72 2.15 3.46
CA LEU A 136 11.78 1.02 3.46
C LEU A 136 12.45 -0.28 3.01
N ASP A 137 13.22 -0.24 1.92
CA ASP A 137 13.92 -1.41 1.38
C ASP A 137 14.97 -1.94 2.36
N ASN A 138 15.79 -1.06 2.92
CA ASN A 138 16.76 -1.38 3.98
C ASN A 138 16.08 -1.88 5.27
N GLY A 139 14.85 -1.44 5.54
CA GLY A 139 14.00 -1.91 6.63
C GLY A 139 13.35 -3.28 6.37
N GLY A 140 13.64 -3.93 5.24
CA GLY A 140 13.14 -5.25 4.89
C GLY A 140 11.77 -5.26 4.19
N VAL A 141 11.27 -4.10 3.74
CA VAL A 141 10.02 -4.02 2.99
C VAL A 141 10.24 -4.42 1.54
N GLN A 142 9.52 -5.44 1.08
CA GLN A 142 9.57 -5.85 -0.32
C GLN A 142 8.69 -4.93 -1.16
N MET A 143 9.28 -4.09 -2.01
CA MET A 143 8.53 -3.15 -2.84
C MET A 143 8.52 -3.55 -4.32
N HIS A 144 7.34 -3.51 -4.91
CA HIS A 144 7.12 -3.81 -6.33
C HIS A 144 6.18 -2.79 -6.95
N MET A 145 6.42 -2.41 -8.21
CA MET A 145 5.40 -1.73 -9.00
C MET A 145 4.33 -2.73 -9.43
N MET A 146 3.06 -2.34 -9.38
CA MET A 146 1.95 -3.19 -9.80
C MET A 146 2.01 -3.47 -11.31
N CYS A 147 2.16 -4.75 -11.67
CA CYS A 147 2.02 -5.25 -13.02
C CYS A 147 0.55 -5.61 -13.31
N LEU A 148 0.26 -6.11 -14.53
CA LEU A 148 -1.09 -6.50 -14.92
C LEU A 148 -1.69 -7.55 -13.97
N GLN A 149 -0.90 -8.52 -13.50
CA GLN A 149 -1.38 -9.56 -12.60
C GLN A 149 -1.74 -8.98 -11.24
N ASP A 150 -0.88 -8.11 -10.68
CA ASP A 150 -1.15 -7.47 -9.38
C ASP A 150 -2.43 -6.61 -9.40
N PHE A 151 -2.71 -5.93 -10.53
CA PHE A 151 -3.98 -5.22 -10.69
C PHE A 151 -5.19 -6.16 -10.74
N LYS A 152 -5.06 -7.34 -11.37
CA LYS A 152 -6.12 -8.35 -11.38
C LYS A 152 -6.35 -8.96 -9.99
N ASP A 153 -5.28 -9.23 -9.27
CA ASP A 153 -5.34 -9.82 -7.93
C ASP A 153 -5.98 -8.84 -6.95
N CYS A 154 -5.52 -7.59 -6.95
CA CYS A 154 -6.11 -6.52 -6.15
C CYS A 154 -7.59 -6.30 -6.51
N TRP A 155 -7.93 -6.32 -7.80
CA TRP A 155 -9.32 -6.22 -8.25
C TRP A 155 -10.19 -7.35 -7.70
N SER A 156 -9.76 -8.61 -7.86
CA SER A 156 -10.50 -9.79 -7.41
C SER A 156 -10.77 -9.77 -5.90
N LEU A 157 -9.76 -9.35 -5.13
CA LEU A 157 -9.84 -9.32 -3.68
C LEU A 157 -10.72 -8.15 -3.17
N PHE A 158 -10.55 -6.96 -3.76
CA PHE A 158 -10.98 -5.71 -3.15
C PHE A 158 -11.98 -4.88 -3.96
N VAL A 159 -12.44 -5.31 -5.13
CA VAL A 159 -13.40 -4.53 -5.95
C VAL A 159 -14.72 -5.28 -6.11
N CYS A 160 -15.85 -4.57 -5.96
CA CYS A 160 -17.19 -5.12 -6.16
C CYS A 160 -17.55 -5.24 -7.66
N SER A 161 -16.77 -5.98 -8.45
CA SER A 161 -17.05 -6.22 -9.87
C SER A 161 -16.27 -7.43 -10.39
N GLU A 162 -16.83 -8.14 -11.37
CA GLU A 162 -16.34 -9.46 -11.78
C GLU A 162 -15.09 -9.42 -12.66
N THR A 163 -14.95 -8.42 -13.55
CA THR A 163 -13.87 -8.43 -14.56
C THR A 163 -13.10 -7.13 -14.59
N PHE A 164 -11.79 -7.24 -14.34
CA PHE A 164 -10.85 -6.15 -14.57
C PHE A 164 -10.56 -5.97 -16.06
N ARG A 165 -10.65 -4.75 -16.56
CA ARG A 165 -10.27 -4.37 -17.92
C ARG A 165 -9.05 -3.43 -17.85
N PRO A 166 -7.89 -3.80 -18.38
CA PRO A 166 -6.71 -2.95 -18.31
C PRO A 166 -6.93 -1.67 -19.13
N TRP A 167 -6.51 -0.53 -18.59
CA TRP A 167 -6.50 0.74 -19.31
C TRP A 167 -5.38 0.79 -20.34
N LYS A 168 -5.50 1.73 -21.29
CA LYS A 168 -4.50 1.96 -22.33
C LYS A 168 -3.17 2.36 -21.70
N GLY A 169 -2.10 1.68 -22.07
CA GLY A 169 -0.74 2.03 -21.62
C GLY A 169 -0.32 1.44 -20.28
N LEU A 170 -1.15 0.64 -19.60
CA LEU A 170 -0.82 0.00 -18.31
C LEU A 170 0.58 -0.60 -18.29
N ARG A 171 0.90 -1.44 -19.29
CA ARG A 171 2.22 -2.10 -19.41
C ARG A 171 3.36 -1.11 -19.62
N LYS A 172 3.16 -0.07 -20.44
CA LYS A 172 4.16 0.97 -20.71
C LYS A 172 4.53 1.70 -19.43
N TYR A 173 3.52 2.12 -18.65
CA TYR A 173 3.75 2.85 -17.41
C TYR A 173 4.29 1.97 -16.29
N TYR A 174 3.88 0.71 -16.22
CA TYR A 174 4.51 -0.27 -15.34
C TYR A 174 6.00 -0.39 -15.62
N LEU A 175 6.40 -0.60 -16.88
CA LEU A 175 7.82 -0.76 -17.25
C LEU A 175 8.65 0.48 -16.90
N PHE A 176 8.10 1.67 -17.17
CA PHE A 176 8.74 2.94 -16.82
C PHE A 176 8.96 3.05 -15.30
N GLN A 177 7.89 2.92 -14.52
CA GLN A 177 7.97 3.10 -13.07
C GLN A 177 8.79 1.99 -12.39
N ASN A 178 8.71 0.76 -12.89
CA ASN A 178 9.51 -0.36 -12.37
C ASN A 178 11.00 -0.13 -12.60
N LYS A 179 11.38 0.40 -13.77
CA LYS A 179 12.76 0.82 -14.03
C LYS A 179 13.19 1.91 -13.06
N THR A 180 12.33 2.91 -12.83
CA THR A 180 12.59 4.00 -11.88
C THR A 180 12.76 3.49 -10.44
N LEU A 181 11.86 2.64 -9.94
CA LEU A 181 11.97 2.06 -8.61
C LEU A 181 13.29 1.29 -8.46
N LYS A 182 13.64 0.42 -9.42
CA LYS A 182 14.92 -0.29 -9.43
C LYS A 182 16.16 0.61 -9.49
N GLN A 183 16.03 1.84 -9.97
CA GLN A 183 17.14 2.81 -9.95
C GLN A 183 17.25 3.51 -8.60
N ILE A 184 16.13 3.69 -7.89
CA ILE A 184 16.09 4.27 -6.56
C ILE A 184 16.62 3.28 -5.52
N LEU A 185 16.29 1.99 -5.65
CA LEU A 185 16.68 0.94 -4.70
C LEU A 185 18.08 0.34 -4.97
N ARG A 186 18.89 0.98 -5.81
CA ARG A 186 20.30 0.61 -6.02
C ARG A 186 21.19 1.40 -5.08
#